data_AF-A0AA86N4M1-F1
#
_entry.id   AF-A0AA86N4M1-F1
#
_cell.length_a   1.000
_cell.length_b   1.000
_cell.length_c   1.000
_cell.angle_alpha   90.00
_cell.angle_beta   90.00
_cell.angle_gamma   90.00
#
_symmetry.space_group_name_H-M   'P 1'
#
loop_
_entity.id
_entity.type
_entity.pdbx_description
1 polymer ?
#
loop_
_entity_poly.entity_id
_entity_poly.type
_entity_poly.pdbx_seq_one_letter_code
_entity_poly.pdbx_strand_id
1 'polypeptide(L)'
;MIPKLENKTIKSLQLFYCGIISLKDFQLDNLEVLEILNLSKIQSNTLIQEIVRFKTLKELCLVEWLVDINFLSHITSLTKLTLCDCDLHDTNTLRYLVNLLQLDLSSNEDINTLPLQYLTQLTALWLQSCCLVSLDFLRPLTKLKYLDVYDNLIIYLQPVTELKELAELGARKNYIIDSLAIQQSNFQSLDLNNQEQPTKEQLKVANMMRDVNNPVIKLKQQRQQLGNLKQQQFKFRLKISESLQKQLTKHVQFIEMATQLFQQVSSFDGHQ
;
A
#
# COMPACT_ATOMS: atom_id res chain seq x y z
N MET A 1 17.56 -15.66 23.16
CA MET A 1 17.35 -16.82 22.26
C MET A 1 16.00 -16.61 21.61
N ILE A 2 15.95 -16.44 20.29
CA ILE A 2 14.70 -16.21 19.56
C ILE A 2 13.96 -17.54 19.44
N PRO A 3 12.68 -17.66 19.85
CA PRO A 3 11.95 -18.92 19.78
C PRO A 3 11.69 -19.32 18.33
N LYS A 4 11.99 -20.58 18.00
CA LYS A 4 11.63 -21.18 16.71
C LYS A 4 10.13 -21.43 16.66
N LEU A 5 9.45 -20.89 15.65
CA LEU A 5 8.01 -21.07 15.46
C LEU A 5 7.76 -22.17 14.41
N GLU A 6 7.73 -23.43 14.85
CA GLU A 6 7.53 -24.59 13.94
C GLU A 6 6.05 -24.99 13.78
N ASN A 7 5.13 -24.34 14.49
CA ASN A 7 3.73 -24.75 14.51
C ASN A 7 2.95 -24.29 13.26
N LYS A 8 2.63 -25.26 12.38
CA LYS A 8 1.85 -25.08 11.15
C LYS A 8 0.40 -24.60 11.35
N THR A 9 -0.12 -24.59 12.57
CA THR A 9 -1.51 -24.18 12.84
C THR A 9 -1.65 -22.72 13.26
N ILE A 10 -0.56 -21.97 13.38
CA ILE A 10 -0.60 -20.56 13.80
C ILE A 10 -1.28 -19.73 12.72
N LYS A 11 -2.41 -19.11 13.09
CA LYS A 11 -3.18 -18.19 12.23
C LYS A 11 -2.91 -16.72 12.50
N SER A 12 -2.44 -16.39 13.70
CA SER A 12 -2.12 -15.01 14.09
C SER A 12 -0.76 -14.97 14.74
N LEU A 13 0.10 -14.11 14.22
CA LEU A 13 1.43 -13.86 14.75
C LEU A 13 1.59 -12.36 15.03
N GLN A 14 1.96 -12.05 16.26
CA GLN A 14 2.16 -10.68 16.71
C GLN A 14 3.61 -10.53 17.16
N LEU A 15 4.38 -9.69 16.46
CA LEU A 15 5.77 -9.41 16.76
C LEU A 15 5.93 -7.92 17.05
N PHE A 16 6.02 -7.57 18.33
CA PHE A 16 6.17 -6.19 18.80
C PHE A 16 7.49 -5.99 19.51
N TYR A 17 8.20 -4.88 19.28
CA TYR A 17 9.35 -4.46 20.10
C TYR A 17 10.46 -5.50 20.29
N CYS A 18 10.57 -6.47 19.38
CA CYS A 18 11.46 -7.60 19.62
C CYS A 18 12.92 -7.33 19.21
N GLY A 19 13.30 -6.09 18.90
CA GLY A 19 14.64 -5.74 18.39
C GLY A 19 15.01 -6.49 17.11
N ILE A 20 14.00 -6.95 16.37
CA ILE A 20 14.15 -7.87 15.25
C ILE A 20 14.70 -7.11 14.05
N ILE A 21 15.80 -7.63 13.51
CA ILE A 21 16.41 -7.12 12.27
C ILE A 21 15.99 -8.00 11.08
N SER A 22 15.51 -9.23 11.30
CA SER A 22 15.14 -10.17 10.25
C SER A 22 14.07 -11.17 10.69
N LEU A 23 13.10 -11.47 9.82
CA LEU A 23 12.13 -12.55 10.07
C LEU A 23 12.74 -13.95 9.91
N LYS A 24 13.89 -14.10 9.23
CA LYS A 24 14.62 -15.38 9.13
C LYS A 24 14.98 -15.96 10.49
N ASP A 25 15.17 -15.09 11.49
CA ASP A 25 15.57 -15.49 12.83
C ASP A 25 14.50 -16.34 13.54
N PHE A 26 13.25 -16.33 13.04
CA PHE A 26 12.11 -17.05 13.62
C PHE A 26 11.76 -18.37 12.91
N GLN A 27 12.47 -18.75 11.84
CA GLN A 27 12.16 -19.94 11.03
C GLN A 27 10.67 -20.05 10.65
N LEU A 28 10.10 -18.96 10.09
CA LEU A 28 8.66 -18.87 9.75
C LEU A 28 8.26 -19.66 8.50
N ASP A 29 9.15 -20.49 7.95
CA ASP A 29 8.95 -21.23 6.70
C ASP A 29 7.72 -22.16 6.74
N ASN A 30 7.29 -22.56 7.94
CA ASN A 30 6.21 -23.52 8.17
C ASN A 30 4.83 -22.87 8.43
N LEU A 31 4.71 -21.54 8.42
CA LEU A 31 3.44 -20.85 8.71
C LEU A 31 2.52 -20.76 7.49
N GLU A 32 2.08 -21.91 6.98
CA GLU A 32 1.30 -22.04 5.74
C GLU A 32 -0.13 -21.48 5.85
N VAL A 33 -0.69 -21.37 7.06
CA VAL A 33 -2.08 -20.93 7.33
C VAL A 33 -2.17 -19.57 8.01
N LEU A 34 -1.09 -18.79 8.01
CA LEU A 34 -1.03 -17.50 8.68
C LEU A 34 -2.02 -16.51 8.02
N GLU A 35 -2.97 -16.01 8.79
CA GLU A 35 -4.01 -15.08 8.32
C GLU A 35 -3.75 -13.65 8.81
N ILE A 36 -3.16 -13.49 10.00
CA ILE A 36 -2.94 -12.20 10.66
C ILE A 36 -1.46 -12.08 11.02
N LEU A 37 -0.84 -10.97 10.60
CA LEU A 37 0.55 -10.67 10.91
C LEU A 37 0.69 -9.21 11.36
N ASN A 38 1.29 -9.03 12.53
CA ASN A 38 1.66 -7.71 13.04
C ASN A 38 3.17 -7.61 13.21
N LEU A 39 3.75 -6.60 12.57
CA LEU A 39 5.19 -6.32 12.53
C LEU A 39 5.48 -4.88 12.98
N SER A 40 4.53 -4.25 13.69
CA SER A 40 4.67 -2.89 14.18
C SER A 40 6.00 -2.72 14.94
N LYS A 41 6.73 -1.64 14.62
CA LYS A 41 7.99 -1.25 15.26
C LYS A 41 9.19 -2.17 15.01
N ILE A 42 9.12 -3.04 14.02
CA ILE A 42 10.29 -3.71 13.47
C ILE A 42 10.98 -2.68 12.55
N GLN A 43 12.29 -2.49 12.47
CA GLN A 43 12.88 -1.44 11.60
C GLN A 43 13.79 -2.08 10.56
N SER A 44 13.22 -2.92 9.68
CA SER A 44 14.04 -3.64 8.71
C SER A 44 13.41 -3.88 7.35
N ASN A 45 14.11 -3.43 6.31
CA ASN A 45 13.75 -3.59 4.91
C ASN A 45 13.99 -5.01 4.36
N THR A 46 14.67 -5.90 5.12
CA THR A 46 14.94 -7.29 4.67
C THR A 46 13.70 -8.19 4.72
N LEU A 47 12.61 -7.73 5.34
CA LEU A 47 11.35 -8.47 5.51
C LEU A 47 10.56 -8.69 4.20
N ILE A 48 10.85 -7.93 3.14
CA ILE A 48 10.05 -7.87 1.90
C ILE A 48 9.86 -9.23 1.22
N GLN A 49 10.90 -10.05 1.10
CA GLN A 49 10.77 -11.36 0.44
C GLN A 49 10.02 -12.38 1.30
N GLU A 50 9.92 -12.14 2.60
CA GLU A 50 9.44 -13.13 3.55
C GLU A 50 7.95 -13.05 3.72
N ILE A 51 7.39 -11.84 3.83
CA ILE A 51 5.94 -11.66 4.00
C ILE A 51 5.17 -12.13 2.76
N VAL A 52 5.74 -11.94 1.55
CA VAL A 52 5.11 -12.30 0.28
C VAL A 52 4.83 -13.81 0.13
N ARG A 53 5.48 -14.66 0.95
CA ARG A 53 5.22 -16.11 0.96
C ARG A 53 3.88 -16.49 1.60
N PHE A 54 3.36 -15.67 2.51
CA PHE A 54 2.13 -15.96 3.26
C PHE A 54 0.90 -15.72 2.37
N LYS A 55 0.55 -16.72 1.56
CA LYS A 55 -0.56 -16.62 0.58
C LYS A 55 -1.95 -16.54 1.21
N THR A 56 -2.06 -16.91 2.49
CA THR A 56 -3.30 -16.87 3.26
C THR A 56 -3.49 -15.56 4.04
N LEU A 57 -2.55 -14.62 3.94
CA LEU A 57 -2.56 -13.41 4.75
C LEU A 57 -3.75 -12.52 4.38
N LYS A 58 -4.56 -12.18 5.39
CA LYS A 58 -5.76 -11.35 5.28
C LYS A 58 -5.61 -10.02 6.01
N GLU A 59 -4.81 -9.99 7.05
CA GLU A 59 -4.59 -8.82 7.90
C GLU A 59 -3.10 -8.58 8.10
N LEU A 60 -2.65 -7.38 7.78
CA LEU A 60 -1.27 -6.94 7.97
C LEU A 60 -1.24 -5.61 8.72
N CYS A 61 -0.48 -5.56 9.80
CA CYS A 61 -0.29 -4.35 10.58
C CYS A 61 1.19 -3.98 10.65
N LEU A 62 1.50 -2.80 10.09
CA LEU A 62 2.81 -2.14 10.12
C LEU A 62 2.57 -0.76 10.74
N VAL A 63 3.30 -0.43 11.80
CA VAL A 63 3.23 0.86 12.48
C VAL A 63 4.64 1.31 12.79
N GLU A 64 4.94 2.61 12.64
CA GLU A 64 6.28 3.18 12.87
C GLU A 64 7.33 2.48 11.97
N TRP A 65 6.96 2.27 10.70
CA TRP A 65 7.68 1.45 9.71
C TRP A 65 8.13 2.32 8.53
N LEU A 66 9.41 2.72 8.46
CA LEU A 66 10.00 3.52 7.36
C LEU A 66 10.18 2.68 6.08
N VAL A 67 9.18 2.64 5.19
CA VAL A 67 9.02 1.50 4.27
C VAL A 67 8.64 1.84 2.84
N ASP A 68 9.35 1.20 1.91
CA ASP A 68 8.83 0.94 0.57
C ASP A 68 7.77 -0.17 0.62
N ILE A 69 6.51 0.19 0.39
CA ILE A 69 5.37 -0.73 0.41
C ILE A 69 5.14 -1.48 -0.91
N ASN A 70 6.05 -1.40 -1.89
CA ASN A 70 5.91 -2.03 -3.21
C ASN A 70 5.65 -3.55 -3.15
N PHE A 71 6.11 -4.22 -2.11
CA PHE A 71 5.90 -5.65 -1.89
C PHE A 71 4.42 -6.02 -1.69
N LEU A 72 3.60 -5.08 -1.21
CA LEU A 72 2.16 -5.31 -1.02
C LEU A 72 1.46 -5.66 -2.33
N SER A 73 2.00 -5.25 -3.49
CA SER A 73 1.46 -5.65 -4.80
C SER A 73 1.38 -7.16 -5.02
N HIS A 74 2.08 -7.96 -4.21
CA HIS A 74 2.07 -9.42 -4.25
C HIS A 74 1.15 -10.07 -3.21
N ILE A 75 0.50 -9.30 -2.33
CA ILE A 75 -0.34 -9.79 -1.23
C ILE A 75 -1.77 -9.27 -1.42
N THR A 76 -2.36 -9.57 -2.57
CA THR A 76 -3.69 -9.08 -2.97
C THR A 76 -4.85 -9.74 -2.22
N SER A 77 -4.55 -10.72 -1.35
CA SER A 77 -5.50 -11.38 -0.44
C SER A 77 -5.88 -10.53 0.78
N LEU A 78 -5.17 -9.41 1.02
CA LEU A 78 -5.44 -8.56 2.17
C LEU A 78 -6.86 -7.99 2.14
N THR A 79 -7.50 -8.07 3.30
CA THR A 79 -8.82 -7.49 3.61
C THR A 79 -8.71 -6.38 4.66
N LYS A 80 -7.66 -6.40 5.48
CA LYS A 80 -7.34 -5.32 6.44
C LYS A 80 -5.86 -4.97 6.34
N LEU A 81 -5.57 -3.68 6.35
CA LEU A 81 -4.21 -3.17 6.30
C LEU A 81 -4.07 -1.94 7.18
N THR A 82 -3.08 -1.96 8.07
CA THR A 82 -2.66 -0.81 8.86
C THR A 82 -1.23 -0.44 8.47
N LEU A 83 -1.04 0.81 8.09
CA LEU A 83 0.24 1.43 7.76
C LEU A 83 0.35 2.78 8.48
N CYS A 84 0.19 2.80 9.80
CA CYS A 84 0.14 4.04 10.59
C CYS A 84 1.56 4.54 10.90
N ASP A 85 1.82 5.84 10.74
CA ASP A 85 3.11 6.45 11.05
C ASP A 85 4.27 5.75 10.31
N CYS A 86 4.12 5.57 8.99
CA CYS A 86 5.07 4.82 8.15
C CYS A 86 5.89 5.73 7.20
N ASP A 87 5.79 7.05 7.37
CA ASP A 87 6.41 8.06 6.48
C ASP A 87 6.11 7.81 4.99
N LEU A 88 4.86 7.43 4.70
CA LEU A 88 4.46 7.01 3.36
C LEU A 88 4.21 8.22 2.45
N HIS A 89 5.04 8.37 1.41
CA HIS A 89 4.78 9.34 0.34
C HIS A 89 4.29 8.68 -0.96
N ASP A 90 4.79 7.49 -1.32
CA ASP A 90 4.33 6.75 -2.52
C ASP A 90 3.41 5.58 -2.14
N THR A 91 2.12 5.80 -2.33
CA THR A 91 1.06 4.82 -2.08
C THR A 91 0.57 4.13 -3.35
N ASN A 92 1.22 4.31 -4.51
CA ASN A 92 0.71 3.82 -5.80
C ASN A 92 0.44 2.31 -5.82
N THR A 93 1.17 1.56 -5.01
CA THR A 93 0.99 0.10 -4.86
C THR A 93 -0.36 -0.28 -4.25
N LEU A 94 -0.98 0.58 -3.44
CA LEU A 94 -2.27 0.29 -2.81
C LEU A 94 -3.37 0.00 -3.85
N ARG A 95 -3.29 0.54 -5.07
CA ARG A 95 -4.29 0.29 -6.14
C ARG A 95 -4.52 -1.19 -6.48
N TYR A 96 -3.56 -2.06 -6.16
CA TYR A 96 -3.67 -3.49 -6.45
C TYR A 96 -4.41 -4.27 -5.35
N LEU A 97 -4.64 -3.65 -4.18
CA LEU A 97 -5.25 -4.29 -3.02
C LEU A 97 -6.78 -4.16 -3.04
N VAL A 98 -7.40 -4.48 -4.17
CA VAL A 98 -8.83 -4.24 -4.46
C VAL A 98 -9.80 -5.00 -3.53
N ASN A 99 -9.30 -5.97 -2.75
CA ASN A 99 -10.07 -6.74 -1.78
C ASN A 99 -10.09 -6.11 -0.38
N LEU A 100 -9.40 -4.98 -0.17
CA LEU A 100 -9.39 -4.31 1.13
C LEU A 100 -10.80 -3.86 1.54
N LEU A 101 -11.14 -4.20 2.77
CA LEU A 101 -12.36 -3.79 3.47
C LEU A 101 -12.05 -2.71 4.52
N GLN A 102 -10.85 -2.73 5.08
CA GLN A 102 -10.40 -1.81 6.13
C GLN A 102 -8.98 -1.33 5.84
N LEU A 103 -8.77 -0.03 5.90
CA LEU A 103 -7.47 0.59 5.65
C LEU A 103 -7.21 1.72 6.63
N ASP A 104 -6.06 1.66 7.29
CA ASP A 104 -5.55 2.72 8.15
C ASP A 104 -4.23 3.24 7.62
N LEU A 105 -4.21 4.53 7.26
CA LEU A 105 -3.05 5.28 6.78
C LEU A 105 -2.73 6.48 7.68
N SER A 106 -3.22 6.48 8.92
CA SER A 106 -3.05 7.60 9.86
C SER A 106 -1.58 7.99 10.03
N SER A 107 -1.35 9.28 10.33
CA SER A 107 -0.03 9.83 10.62
C SER A 107 0.98 9.65 9.49
N ASN A 108 0.53 9.56 8.24
CA ASN A 108 1.39 9.69 7.07
C ASN A 108 1.12 11.04 6.40
N GLU A 109 2.02 11.99 6.60
CA GLU A 109 1.90 13.34 6.05
C GLU A 109 2.04 13.34 4.52
N ASP A 110 1.26 14.20 3.86
CA ASP A 110 1.30 14.42 2.40
C ASP A 110 1.11 13.16 1.54
N ILE A 111 0.38 12.17 2.05
CA ILE A 111 0.09 10.93 1.31
C ILE A 111 -0.59 11.22 -0.03
N ASN A 112 -0.12 10.51 -1.06
CA ASN A 112 -0.84 10.47 -2.33
C ASN A 112 -2.14 9.65 -2.15
N THR A 113 -3.30 10.28 -2.16
CA THR A 113 -4.58 9.56 -2.00
C THR A 113 -5.18 9.03 -3.31
N LEU A 114 -4.62 9.37 -4.47
CA LEU A 114 -5.15 8.95 -5.78
C LEU A 114 -5.30 7.42 -5.94
N PRO A 115 -4.39 6.57 -5.44
CA PRO A 115 -4.53 5.11 -5.55
C PRO A 115 -5.73 4.54 -4.77
N LEU A 116 -6.24 5.27 -3.77
CA LEU A 116 -7.32 4.80 -2.91
C LEU A 116 -8.65 4.71 -3.69
N GLN A 117 -8.80 5.48 -4.77
CA GLN A 117 -9.99 5.46 -5.62
C GLN A 117 -10.30 4.07 -6.24
N TYR A 118 -9.30 3.18 -6.29
CA TYR A 118 -9.44 1.81 -6.80
C TYR A 118 -9.93 0.81 -5.73
N LEU A 119 -9.97 1.21 -4.46
CA LEU A 119 -10.31 0.34 -3.32
C LEU A 119 -11.81 0.35 -3.03
N THR A 120 -12.63 0.11 -4.05
CA THR A 120 -14.10 0.29 -4.01
C THR A 120 -14.84 -0.63 -3.04
N GLN A 121 -14.15 -1.60 -2.45
CA GLN A 121 -14.67 -2.52 -1.45
C GLN A 121 -14.48 -2.01 -0.01
N LEU A 122 -13.79 -0.88 0.20
CA LEU A 122 -13.55 -0.32 1.53
C LEU A 122 -14.86 -0.01 2.25
N THR A 123 -14.89 -0.41 3.51
CA THR A 123 -16.00 -0.19 4.46
C THR A 123 -15.57 0.70 5.63
N ALA A 124 -14.28 0.70 5.98
CA ALA A 124 -13.70 1.60 6.98
C ALA A 124 -12.36 2.16 6.51
N LEU A 125 -12.17 3.47 6.70
CA LEU A 125 -10.97 4.20 6.31
C LEU A 125 -10.55 5.20 7.39
N TRP A 126 -9.30 5.10 7.81
CA TRP A 126 -8.64 5.99 8.78
C TRP A 126 -7.51 6.75 8.08
N LEU A 127 -7.58 8.09 8.15
CA LEU A 127 -6.71 9.06 7.48
C LEU A 127 -6.38 10.24 8.40
N GLN A 128 -6.23 9.98 9.69
CA GLN A 128 -5.97 11.01 10.68
C GLN A 128 -4.58 11.61 10.48
N SER A 129 -4.44 12.93 10.65
CA SER A 129 -3.13 13.61 10.58
C SER A 129 -2.36 13.30 9.30
N CYS A 130 -3.03 13.43 8.14
CA CYS A 130 -2.47 13.14 6.80
C CYS A 130 -2.28 14.37 5.91
N CYS A 131 -2.47 15.58 6.45
CA CYS A 131 -2.41 16.86 5.70
C CYS A 131 -3.38 16.93 4.50
N LEU A 132 -4.53 16.24 4.58
CA LEU A 132 -5.49 16.18 3.49
C LEU A 132 -6.19 17.52 3.28
N VAL A 133 -6.22 18.01 2.03
CA VAL A 133 -6.95 19.23 1.64
C VAL A 133 -8.23 18.93 0.84
N SER A 134 -8.29 17.77 0.18
CA SER A 134 -9.44 17.32 -0.62
C SER A 134 -9.76 15.85 -0.35
N LEU A 135 -11.04 15.52 -0.46
CA LEU A 135 -11.61 14.19 -0.31
C LEU A 135 -12.12 13.59 -1.64
N ASP A 136 -11.78 14.17 -2.80
CA ASP A 136 -12.34 13.73 -4.09
C ASP A 136 -12.08 12.26 -4.44
N PHE A 137 -10.99 11.67 -3.92
CA PHE A 137 -10.68 10.25 -4.08
C PHE A 137 -11.73 9.32 -3.45
N LEU A 138 -12.59 9.83 -2.56
CA LEU A 138 -13.65 9.05 -1.91
C LEU A 138 -14.83 8.74 -2.83
N ARG A 139 -15.06 9.52 -3.89
CA ARG A 139 -16.29 9.40 -4.72
C ARG A 139 -16.58 7.97 -5.20
N PRO A 140 -15.58 7.14 -5.58
CA PRO A 140 -15.83 5.75 -5.97
C PRO A 140 -16.08 4.78 -4.80
N LEU A 141 -15.79 5.17 -3.56
CA LEU A 141 -15.84 4.33 -2.35
C LEU A 141 -17.27 4.22 -1.78
N THR A 142 -18.23 3.89 -2.64
CA THR A 142 -19.67 3.91 -2.33
C THR A 142 -20.10 2.96 -1.20
N LYS A 143 -19.26 1.99 -0.82
CA LYS A 143 -19.47 1.03 0.28
C LYS A 143 -18.90 1.48 1.63
N LEU A 144 -18.31 2.68 1.68
CA LEU A 144 -17.67 3.18 2.89
C LEU A 144 -18.74 3.49 3.94
N LYS A 145 -18.56 2.93 5.14
CA LYS A 145 -19.48 3.06 6.29
C LYS A 145 -18.88 3.89 7.42
N TYR A 146 -17.56 3.83 7.55
CA TYR A 146 -16.79 4.58 8.53
C TYR A 146 -15.67 5.36 7.84
N LEU A 147 -15.57 6.65 8.17
CA LEU A 147 -14.48 7.52 7.75
C LEU A 147 -13.98 8.36 8.92
N ASP A 148 -12.67 8.32 9.17
CA ASP A 148 -12.02 9.23 10.10
C ASP A 148 -10.92 10.04 9.38
N VAL A 149 -11.11 11.35 9.38
CA VAL A 149 -10.21 12.35 8.82
C VAL A 149 -9.86 13.42 9.86
N TYR A 150 -9.84 13.03 11.14
CA TYR A 150 -9.39 13.89 12.23
C TYR A 150 -8.05 14.57 11.92
N ASP A 151 -7.92 15.84 12.29
CA ASP A 151 -6.66 16.59 12.20
C ASP A 151 -6.10 16.67 10.77
N ASN A 152 -6.88 17.27 9.87
CA ASN A 152 -6.50 17.49 8.47
C ASN A 152 -6.76 18.96 8.07
N LEU A 153 -6.58 19.26 6.78
CA LEU A 153 -6.73 20.59 6.19
C LEU A 153 -8.00 20.70 5.33
N ILE A 154 -9.03 19.92 5.64
CA ILE A 154 -10.24 19.79 4.83
C ILE A 154 -11.16 20.99 5.05
N ILE A 155 -11.58 21.62 3.95
CA ILE A 155 -12.51 22.76 3.97
C ILE A 155 -13.92 22.37 3.50
N TYR A 156 -14.01 21.42 2.57
CA TYR A 156 -15.26 21.04 1.91
C TYR A 156 -15.55 19.55 2.02
N LEU A 157 -16.76 19.22 2.46
CA LEU A 157 -17.25 17.85 2.60
C LEU A 157 -18.07 17.36 1.40
N GLN A 158 -18.15 18.12 0.30
CA GLN A 158 -18.94 17.72 -0.88
C GLN A 158 -18.75 16.24 -1.31
N PRO A 159 -17.54 15.65 -1.39
CA PRO A 159 -17.40 14.23 -1.78
C PRO A 159 -18.06 13.24 -0.81
N VAL A 160 -18.22 13.62 0.46
CA VAL A 160 -18.82 12.79 1.51
C VAL A 160 -20.33 12.66 1.31
N THR A 161 -21.00 13.67 0.74
CA THR A 161 -22.45 13.62 0.50
C THR A 161 -22.86 12.56 -0.54
N GLU A 162 -21.89 12.06 -1.31
CA GLU A 162 -22.09 11.01 -2.32
C GLU A 162 -21.97 9.60 -1.71
N LEU A 163 -21.46 9.47 -0.47
CA LEU A 163 -21.26 8.20 0.23
C LEU A 163 -22.53 7.76 0.95
N LYS A 164 -23.45 7.14 0.20
CA LYS A 164 -24.80 6.78 0.70
C LYS A 164 -24.81 5.77 1.86
N GLU A 165 -23.77 4.95 1.99
CA GLU A 165 -23.63 3.97 3.08
C GLU A 165 -22.88 4.52 4.30
N LEU A 166 -22.38 5.76 4.24
CA LEU A 166 -21.56 6.33 5.32
C LEU A 166 -22.43 6.61 6.55
N ALA A 167 -22.15 5.90 7.63
CA ALA A 167 -22.88 5.98 8.89
C ALA A 167 -22.09 6.73 9.97
N GLU A 168 -20.76 6.70 9.90
CA GLU A 168 -19.88 7.29 10.91
C GLU A 168 -18.83 8.18 10.25
N LEU A 169 -18.78 9.45 10.68
CA LEU A 169 -17.81 10.44 10.21
C LEU A 169 -17.13 11.15 11.39
N GLY A 170 -15.83 10.92 11.54
CA GLY A 170 -14.94 11.76 12.35
C GLY A 170 -14.22 12.77 11.47
N ALA A 171 -14.46 14.05 11.66
CA ALA A 171 -13.76 15.14 10.96
C ALA A 171 -13.40 16.30 11.88
N ARG A 172 -13.21 16.01 13.16
CA ARG A 172 -12.74 16.95 14.18
C ARG A 172 -11.36 17.52 13.81
N LYS A 173 -11.05 18.77 14.22
CA LYS A 173 -9.79 19.46 13.87
C LYS A 173 -9.57 19.56 12.36
N ASN A 174 -10.47 20.26 11.68
CA ASN A 174 -10.37 20.60 10.27
C ASN A 174 -10.74 22.07 10.05
N TYR A 175 -11.01 22.48 8.82
CA TYR A 175 -11.38 23.84 8.45
C TYR A 175 -12.75 23.89 7.74
N ILE A 176 -13.65 22.99 8.13
CA ILE A 176 -14.89 22.73 7.40
C ILE A 176 -15.85 23.90 7.52
N ILE A 177 -16.31 24.41 6.37
CA ILE A 177 -17.28 25.52 6.32
C ILE A 177 -18.62 25.15 5.67
N ASP A 178 -18.71 24.00 5.01
CA ASP A 178 -19.90 23.54 4.27
C ASP A 178 -20.63 22.39 4.97
N SER A 179 -20.59 22.33 6.30
CA SER A 179 -21.24 21.26 7.08
C SER A 179 -22.75 21.13 6.83
N LEU A 180 -23.42 22.19 6.36
CA LEU A 180 -24.81 22.14 5.91
C LEU A 180 -25.03 21.15 4.75
N ALA A 181 -24.01 20.90 3.92
CA ALA A 181 -24.10 19.99 2.78
C ALA A 181 -24.35 18.54 3.19
N ILE A 182 -23.94 18.16 4.41
CA ILE A 182 -24.09 16.79 4.93
C ILE A 182 -25.30 16.64 5.87
N GLN A 183 -26.14 17.68 6.02
CA GLN A 183 -27.35 17.63 6.88
C GLN A 183 -28.41 16.63 6.40
N GLN A 184 -28.40 16.28 5.11
CA GLN A 184 -29.35 15.30 4.54
C GLN A 184 -28.88 13.85 4.76
N SER A 185 -27.67 13.64 5.27
CA SER A 185 -27.12 12.32 5.53
C SER A 185 -27.55 11.80 6.90
N ASN A 186 -28.01 10.56 6.96
CA ASN A 186 -28.41 9.90 8.20
C ASN A 186 -27.21 9.27 8.91
N PHE A 187 -26.35 10.10 9.49
CA PHE A 187 -25.23 9.62 10.31
C PHE A 187 -25.71 9.03 11.63
N GLN A 188 -25.14 7.89 12.00
CA GLN A 188 -25.24 7.32 13.35
C GLN A 188 -24.28 8.03 14.31
N SER A 189 -23.12 8.45 13.81
CA SER A 189 -22.12 9.21 14.55
C SER A 189 -21.49 10.28 13.66
N LEU A 190 -21.44 11.52 14.14
CA LEU A 190 -20.86 12.66 13.43
C LEU A 190 -20.08 13.53 14.43
N ASP A 191 -18.76 13.62 14.26
CA ASP A 191 -17.90 14.52 15.03
C ASP A 191 -17.26 15.57 14.12
N LEU A 192 -17.75 16.80 14.21
CA LEU A 192 -17.21 17.98 13.53
C LEU A 192 -16.61 18.99 14.51
N ASN A 193 -16.27 18.58 15.74
CA ASN A 193 -15.79 19.53 16.75
C ASN A 193 -14.44 20.18 16.35
N ASN A 194 -14.10 21.28 17.01
CA ASN A 194 -12.81 21.95 16.85
C ASN A 194 -12.45 22.32 15.40
N GLN A 195 -13.38 22.91 14.64
CA GLN A 195 -13.04 23.49 13.34
C GLN A 195 -12.29 24.82 13.51
N GLU A 196 -11.25 25.01 12.72
CA GLU A 196 -10.55 26.28 12.57
C GLU A 196 -11.11 27.08 11.38
N GLN A 197 -10.99 28.41 11.44
CA GLN A 197 -11.40 29.26 10.33
C GLN A 197 -10.33 29.25 9.24
N PRO A 198 -10.64 28.88 7.99
CA PRO A 198 -9.63 28.83 6.94
C PRO A 198 -9.16 30.23 6.54
N THR A 199 -7.86 30.37 6.29
CA THR A 199 -7.28 31.59 5.71
C THR A 199 -7.75 31.80 4.27
N LYS A 200 -7.57 33.02 3.74
CA LYS A 200 -7.88 33.33 2.33
C LYS A 200 -7.08 32.45 1.38
N GLU A 201 -5.83 32.15 1.73
CA GLU A 201 -4.92 31.29 0.99
C GLU A 201 -5.39 29.84 1.00
N GLN A 202 -5.77 29.30 2.16
CA GLN A 202 -6.33 27.95 2.27
C GLN A 202 -7.63 27.81 1.47
N LEU A 203 -8.54 28.80 1.55
CA LEU A 203 -9.76 28.83 0.72
C LEU A 203 -9.45 28.85 -0.77
N LYS A 204 -8.47 29.65 -1.19
CA LYS A 204 -8.04 29.70 -2.60
C LYS A 204 -7.53 28.32 -3.06
N VAL A 205 -6.69 27.67 -2.26
CA VAL A 205 -6.17 26.33 -2.55
C VAL A 205 -7.29 25.29 -2.59
N ALA A 206 -8.20 25.28 -1.62
CA ALA A 206 -9.31 24.33 -1.60
C ALA A 206 -10.29 24.53 -2.76
N ASN A 207 -10.61 25.77 -3.12
CA ASN A 207 -11.43 26.07 -4.30
C ASN A 207 -10.76 25.60 -5.58
N MET A 208 -9.43 25.79 -5.68
CA MET A 208 -8.63 25.25 -6.77
C MET A 208 -8.70 23.72 -6.82
N MET A 209 -8.63 23.02 -5.69
CA MET A 209 -8.68 21.55 -5.66
C MET A 209 -10.08 20.97 -5.95
N ARG A 210 -11.16 21.75 -5.82
CA ARG A 210 -12.52 21.31 -6.18
C ARG A 210 -12.85 21.43 -7.66
N ASP A 211 -12.21 22.36 -8.36
CA ASP A 211 -12.45 22.52 -9.79
C ASP A 211 -11.80 21.37 -10.56
N VAL A 212 -12.61 20.41 -11.01
CA VAL A 212 -12.16 19.26 -11.82
C VAL A 212 -11.48 19.68 -13.13
N ASN A 213 -11.69 20.91 -13.60
CA ASN A 213 -11.00 21.47 -14.77
C ASN A 213 -9.71 22.20 -14.40
N ASN A 214 -9.31 22.24 -13.13
CA ASN A 214 -8.11 22.91 -12.70
C ASN A 214 -6.86 22.22 -13.30
N PRO A 215 -6.01 22.98 -14.02
CA PRO A 215 -4.79 22.44 -14.62
C PRO A 215 -3.85 21.80 -13.60
N VAL A 216 -3.85 22.21 -12.33
CA VAL A 216 -3.03 21.62 -11.25
C VAL A 216 -3.48 20.18 -10.94
N ILE A 217 -4.78 19.91 -10.88
CA ILE A 217 -5.32 18.56 -10.66
C ILE A 217 -4.97 17.68 -11.86
N LYS A 218 -5.18 18.20 -13.07
CA LYS A 218 -4.82 17.51 -14.32
C LYS A 218 -3.32 17.20 -14.40
N LEU A 219 -2.47 18.13 -13.96
CA LEU A 219 -1.02 17.93 -13.87
C LEU A 219 -0.61 16.91 -12.80
N LYS A 220 -1.26 16.89 -11.63
CA LYS A 220 -1.03 15.86 -10.61
C LYS A 220 -1.38 14.46 -11.14
N GLN A 221 -2.54 14.32 -11.79
CA GLN A 221 -2.96 13.08 -12.45
C GLN A 221 -1.99 12.67 -13.57
N GLN A 222 -1.56 13.60 -14.43
CA GLN A 222 -0.57 13.33 -15.48
C GLN A 222 0.79 12.93 -14.93
N ARG A 223 1.27 13.58 -13.86
CA ARG A 223 2.52 13.18 -13.17
C ARG A 223 2.42 11.76 -12.62
N GLN A 224 1.28 11.39 -12.05
CA GLN A 224 1.04 10.03 -11.58
C GLN A 224 1.04 9.03 -12.74
N GLN A 225 0.33 9.32 -13.84
CA GLN A 225 0.32 8.48 -15.04
C GLN A 225 1.73 8.30 -15.62
N LEU A 226 2.53 9.38 -15.65
CA LEU A 226 3.93 9.33 -16.09
C LEU A 226 4.78 8.47 -15.15
N GLY A 227 4.58 8.57 -13.83
CA GLY A 227 5.23 7.70 -12.84
C GLY A 227 4.90 6.22 -13.07
N ASN A 228 3.62 5.91 -13.34
CA ASN A 228 3.16 4.56 -13.66
C ASN A 228 3.79 4.01 -14.94
N LEU A 229 3.85 4.83 -16.01
CA LEU A 229 4.50 4.49 -17.27
C LEU A 229 5.99 4.21 -17.07
N LYS A 230 6.69 5.02 -16.28
CA LYS A 230 8.11 4.79 -15.93
C LYS A 230 8.31 3.48 -15.18
N GLN A 231 7.46 3.17 -14.20
CA GLN A 231 7.51 1.88 -13.48
C GLN A 231 7.22 0.69 -14.41
N GLN A 232 6.23 0.79 -15.30
CA GLN A 232 5.94 -0.24 -16.29
C GLN A 232 7.11 -0.45 -17.26
N GLN A 233 7.72 0.63 -17.75
CA GLN A 233 8.88 0.57 -18.62
C GLN A 233 10.08 -0.08 -17.92
N PHE A 234 10.32 0.24 -16.65
CA PHE A 234 11.37 -0.40 -15.84
C PHE A 234 11.11 -1.91 -15.68
N LYS A 235 9.89 -2.32 -15.31
CA LYS A 235 9.52 -3.75 -15.21
C LYS A 235 9.67 -4.48 -16.55
N PHE A 236 9.34 -3.83 -17.67
CA PHE A 236 9.51 -4.40 -19.00
C PHE A 236 10.99 -4.61 -19.36
N ARG A 237 11.85 -3.63 -19.05
CA ARG A 237 13.31 -3.76 -19.23
C ARG A 237 13.90 -4.90 -18.39
N LEU A 238 13.49 -5.01 -17.12
CA LEU A 238 13.92 -6.12 -16.25
C LEU A 238 13.55 -7.49 -16.84
N LYS A 239 12.31 -7.67 -17.30
CA LYS A 239 11.88 -8.93 -17.95
C LYS A 239 12.70 -9.28 -19.19
N ILE A 240 13.03 -8.29 -20.03
CA ILE A 240 13.90 -8.50 -21.19
C ILE A 240 15.30 -8.94 -20.73
N SER A 241 15.87 -8.27 -19.72
CA SER A 241 17.19 -8.61 -19.18
C SER A 241 17.23 -10.03 -18.61
N GLU A 242 16.22 -10.43 -17.84
CA GLU A 242 16.11 -11.79 -17.30
C GLU A 242 15.99 -12.84 -18.41
N SER A 243 15.22 -12.55 -19.45
CA SER A 243 15.06 -13.43 -20.62
C SER A 243 16.37 -13.62 -21.37
N LEU A 244 17.12 -12.53 -21.59
CA LEU A 244 18.44 -12.55 -22.22
C LEU A 244 19.45 -13.34 -21.38
N GLN A 245 19.48 -13.12 -20.06
CA GLN A 245 20.34 -13.91 -19.16
C GLN A 245 20.03 -15.40 -19.26
N LYS A 246 18.75 -15.80 -19.23
CA LYS A 246 18.35 -17.21 -19.38
C LYS A 246 18.79 -17.80 -20.72
N GLN A 247 18.74 -17.05 -21.82
CA GLN A 247 19.23 -17.50 -23.12
C GLN A 247 20.75 -17.65 -23.13
N LEU A 248 21.49 -16.69 -22.58
CA LEU A 248 22.95 -16.75 -22.45
C LEU A 248 23.39 -17.94 -21.62
N THR A 249 22.76 -18.20 -20.47
CA THR A 249 23.06 -19.37 -19.64
C THR A 249 22.85 -20.68 -20.39
N LYS A 250 21.76 -20.80 -21.17
CA LYS A 250 21.55 -21.99 -22.03
C LYS A 250 22.64 -22.16 -23.08
N HIS A 251 23.10 -21.08 -23.71
CA HIS A 251 24.19 -21.15 -24.67
C HIS A 251 25.52 -21.54 -24.03
N VAL A 252 25.85 -21.00 -22.85
CA VAL A 252 27.05 -21.39 -22.10
C VAL A 252 27.01 -22.87 -21.74
N GLN A 253 25.89 -23.36 -21.20
CA GLN A 253 25.71 -24.79 -20.88
C GLN A 253 25.86 -25.68 -22.12
N PHE A 254 25.36 -25.24 -23.27
CA PHE A 254 25.53 -25.97 -24.53
C PHE A 254 27.00 -26.05 -24.97
N ILE A 255 27.76 -24.95 -24.86
CA ILE A 255 29.19 -24.90 -25.17
C ILE A 255 29.99 -25.78 -24.21
N GLU A 256 29.69 -25.75 -22.91
CA GLU A 256 30.33 -26.61 -21.90
C GLU A 256 30.10 -28.09 -22.20
N MET A 257 28.85 -28.46 -22.54
CA MET A 257 28.50 -29.83 -22.91
C MET A 257 29.24 -30.29 -24.18
N ALA A 258 29.31 -29.42 -25.21
CA ALA A 258 30.07 -29.71 -26.42
C ALA A 258 31.57 -29.87 -26.16
N THR A 259 32.13 -29.07 -25.25
CA THR A 259 33.55 -29.15 -24.87
C THR A 259 33.86 -30.44 -24.11
N GLN A 260 32.99 -30.86 -23.19
CA GLN A 260 33.13 -32.14 -22.48
C GLN A 260 33.06 -33.33 -23.44
N LEU A 261 32.12 -33.32 -24.40
CA LEU A 261 32.03 -34.36 -25.43
C LEU A 261 33.30 -34.42 -26.28
N PHE A 262 33.85 -33.27 -26.67
CA PHE A 262 35.10 -33.22 -27.44
C PHE A 262 36.29 -33.81 -26.64
N GLN A 263 36.40 -33.49 -25.35
CA GLN A 263 37.44 -34.06 -24.47
C GLN A 263 37.30 -35.57 -24.31
N GLN A 264 36.08 -36.09 -24.20
CA GLN A 264 35.83 -37.54 -24.12
C GLN A 264 36.25 -38.24 -25.42
N VAL A 265 35.90 -37.69 -26.59
CA VAL A 265 36.28 -38.27 -27.89
C VAL A 265 37.81 -38.23 -28.10
N SER A 266 38.46 -37.12 -27.77
CA SER A 266 39.92 -36.99 -27.93
C SER A 266 40.73 -37.83 -26.94
N SER A 267 40.14 -38.27 -25.81
CA SER A 267 40.76 -39.26 -24.92
C SER A 267 40.66 -40.71 -25.42
N PHE A 268 39.77 -41.00 -26.38
CA PHE A 268 39.59 -42.33 -26.97
C PHE A 268 40.60 -42.62 -28.09
N ASP A 269 41.05 -41.59 -28.83
CA ASP A 269 42.00 -41.75 -29.95
C ASP A 269 43.47 -41.94 -29.51
N GLY A 270 43.76 -41.90 -28.21
CA GLY A 270 45.10 -42.11 -27.64
C GLY A 270 45.44 -43.56 -27.22
N HIS A 271 44.53 -44.52 -27.46
CA HIS A 271 44.66 -45.92 -27.03
C HIS A 271 44.55 -46.95 -28.17
N GLN A 272 45.10 -46.64 -29.35
CA GLN A 272 45.38 -47.64 -30.40
C GLN A 272 46.87 -47.70 -30.74
#